data_AF-A0A136KLB2-F1
#
_entry.id   AF-A0A136KLB2-F1
#
_cell.length_a   1.000
_cell.length_b   1.000
_cell.length_c   1.000
_cell.angle_alpha   90.00
_cell.angle_beta   90.00
_cell.angle_gamma   90.00
#
_symmetry.space_group_name_H-M   'P 1'
#
loop_
_entity.id
_entity.type
_entity.pdbx_description
1 polymer ?
#
loop_
_entity_poly.entity_id
_entity_poly.type
_entity_poly.pdbx_seq_one_letter_code
_entity_poly.pdbx_strand_id
1 'polypeptide(L)' 'MKSTHNYKAWELDVKQGTLEDVVSYGLLAPSSHNTQPWKFEVQGEYIKIHPDYARSLPYSDRYNRAFFYYPRLCMGKL' A
#
# COMPACT_ATOMS: atom_id res chain seq x y z
N MET A 1 -16.33 -27.40 -25.24
CA MET A 1 -16.50 -26.56 -24.03
C MET A 1 -15.46 -25.45 -24.08
N LYS A 2 -15.87 -24.17 -24.17
CA LYS A 2 -14.95 -23.04 -24.09
C LYS A 2 -14.56 -22.85 -22.62
N SER A 3 -13.29 -23.10 -22.28
CA SER A 3 -12.74 -22.75 -20.97
C SER A 3 -12.71 -21.22 -20.86
N THR A 4 -13.72 -20.64 -20.20
CA THR A 4 -13.72 -19.22 -19.82
C THR A 4 -12.68 -19.06 -18.72
N HIS A 5 -11.45 -18.71 -19.12
CA HIS A 5 -10.42 -18.28 -18.20
C HIS A 5 -10.89 -16.94 -17.59
N ASN A 6 -11.54 -17.01 -16.43
CA ASN A 6 -11.99 -15.85 -15.65
C ASN A 6 -10.81 -15.00 -15.09
N TYR A 7 -9.60 -15.26 -15.58
CA TYR A 7 -8.34 -14.75 -15.08
C TYR A 7 -7.61 -13.88 -16.14
N LYS A 8 -8.31 -13.24 -17.07
CA LYS A 8 -7.67 -12.26 -17.97
C LYS A 8 -7.25 -10.95 -17.27
N ALA A 9 -7.77 -10.67 -16.08
CA ALA A 9 -7.50 -9.44 -15.35
C ALA A 9 -6.04 -9.28 -14.86
N TRP A 10 -5.28 -10.37 -14.77
CA TRP A 10 -3.89 -10.38 -14.29
C TRP A 10 -2.87 -10.54 -15.42
N GLU A 11 -3.32 -10.58 -16.68
CA GLU A 11 -2.46 -10.39 -17.85
C GLU A 11 -2.23 -8.88 -18.02
N LEU A 12 -1.42 -8.30 -17.13
CA LEU A 12 -1.04 -6.90 -17.19
C LEU A 12 0.23 -6.76 -18.04
N ASP A 13 0.16 -5.93 -19.07
CA ASP A 13 1.36 -5.37 -19.70
C ASP A 13 1.94 -4.33 -18.74
N VAL A 14 2.85 -4.77 -17.87
CA VAL A 14 3.47 -3.91 -16.87
C VAL A 14 4.39 -2.95 -17.61
N LYS A 15 3.86 -1.76 -17.90
CA LYS A 15 4.68 -0.65 -18.43
C LYS A 15 5.75 -0.29 -17.42
N GLN A 16 6.93 0.10 -17.92
CA GLN A 16 7.95 0.74 -17.10
C GLN A 16 7.34 1.98 -16.43
N GLY A 17 7.49 2.08 -15.11
CA GLY A 17 6.96 3.17 -14.30
C GLY A 17 8.00 3.63 -13.28
N THR A 18 7.75 4.75 -12.63
CA THR A 18 8.66 5.33 -11.63
C THR A 18 8.34 4.84 -10.22
N LEU A 19 9.20 5.12 -9.24
CA LEU A 19 8.90 4.82 -7.84
C LEU A 19 7.70 5.62 -7.32
N GLU A 20 7.41 6.79 -7.90
CA GLU A 20 6.22 7.56 -7.60
C GLU A 20 4.93 6.86 -8.07
N ASP A 21 4.98 6.15 -9.20
CA ASP A 21 3.85 5.31 -9.65
C ASP A 21 3.61 4.19 -8.65
N VAL A 22 4.69 3.55 -8.18
CA VAL A 22 4.65 2.51 -7.15
C VAL A 22 4.03 3.05 -5.86
N VAL A 23 4.49 4.21 -5.36
CA VAL A 23 3.88 4.89 -4.19
C VAL A 23 2.39 5.17 -4.41
N SER A 24 2.00 5.58 -5.61
CA SER A 24 0.61 5.86 -5.95
C SER A 24 -0.29 4.63 -5.84
N TYR A 25 0.20 3.44 -6.22
CA TYR A 25 -0.51 2.19 -5.97
C TYR A 25 -0.57 1.83 -4.48
N GLY A 26 0.50 2.11 -3.73
CA GLY A 26 0.54 1.93 -2.27
C GLY A 26 -0.50 2.77 -1.53
N LEU A 27 -0.80 3.98 -2.01
CA LEU A 27 -1.86 4.83 -1.47
C LEU A 27 -3.27 4.25 -1.63
N LEU A 28 -3.48 3.28 -2.53
CA LEU A 28 -4.77 2.60 -2.72
C LEU A 28 -4.97 1.46 -1.71
N ALA A 29 -3.97 1.11 -0.92
CA ALA A 29 -4.10 0.05 0.08
C ALA A 29 -5.13 0.44 1.16
N PRO A 30 -6.09 -0.45 1.48
CA PRO A 30 -7.07 -0.17 2.53
C PRO A 30 -6.39 -0.18 3.91
N SER A 31 -6.92 0.59 4.85
CA SER A 31 -6.54 0.53 6.27
C SER A 31 -7.76 0.61 7.17
N SER A 32 -7.66 0.23 8.45
CA SER A 32 -8.77 0.40 9.38
C SER A 32 -9.15 1.89 9.50
N HIS A 33 -10.44 2.16 9.39
CA HIS A 33 -11.02 3.50 9.25
C HIS A 33 -10.44 4.33 8.09
N ASN A 34 -9.76 3.67 7.14
CA ASN A 34 -9.04 4.26 6.03
C ASN A 34 -8.14 5.45 6.39
N THR A 35 -7.57 5.42 7.60
CA THR A 35 -6.72 6.51 8.10
C THR A 35 -5.37 6.60 7.39
N GLN A 36 -4.91 5.49 6.79
CA GLN A 36 -3.67 5.36 6.03
C GLN A 36 -2.49 5.99 6.79
N PRO A 37 -2.11 5.44 7.96
CA PRO A 37 -1.17 6.11 8.87
C PRO A 37 0.29 5.88 8.48
N TRP A 38 0.62 6.04 7.19
CA TRP A 38 1.96 5.88 6.65
C TRP A 38 2.33 7.07 5.77
N LYS A 39 3.60 7.45 5.79
CA LYS A 39 4.23 8.44 4.92
C LYS A 39 5.26 7.76 4.05
N PHE A 40 5.26 8.10 2.77
CA PHE A 40 6.28 7.66 1.83
C PHE A 40 7.32 8.77 1.65
N GLU A 41 8.57 8.35 1.55
CA GLU A 41 9.69 9.20 1.17
C GLU A 41 10.48 8.47 0.09
N VAL A 42 10.51 9.03 -1.11
CA VAL A 42 11.28 8.48 -2.23
C VAL A 42 12.70 9.07 -2.17
N GLN A 43 13.71 8.20 -2.11
CA GLN A 43 15.12 8.57 -2.07
C GLN A 43 15.92 7.77 -3.12
N GLY A 44 16.15 8.40 -4.28
CA GLY A 44 16.82 7.73 -5.40
C GLY A 44 16.05 6.48 -5.81
N GLU A 45 16.68 5.32 -5.66
CA GLU A 45 16.12 4.01 -6.02
C GLU A 45 15.36 3.32 -4.87
N TYR A 46 15.08 4.03 -3.77
CA TYR A 46 14.44 3.45 -2.58
C TYR A 46 13.19 4.23 -2.15
N ILE A 47 12.21 3.50 -1.62
CA ILE A 47 11.04 4.07 -0.93
C ILE A 47 11.17 3.76 0.55
N LYS A 48 11.20 4.80 1.40
CA LYS A 48 11.09 4.68 2.86
C LYS A 48 9.64 4.85 3.26
N ILE A 49 9.17 4.00 4.16
CA ILE A 49 7.83 4.08 4.76
C ILE A 49 7.98 4.42 6.23
N HIS A 50 7.37 5.52 6.65
CA HIS A 50 7.39 6.01 8.02
C HIS A 50 5.99 5.98 8.63
N PRO A 51 5.84 5.66 9.92
CA PRO A 51 4.56 5.80 10.60
C PRO A 51 4.14 7.28 10.73
N ASP A 52 2.86 7.58 10.49
CA ASP A 52 2.29 8.90 10.75
C ASP A 52 1.51 8.93 12.06
N TYR A 53 2.17 9.36 13.14
CA TYR A 53 1.55 9.47 14.47
C TYR A 53 0.38 10.46 14.52
N ALA A 54 0.30 11.42 13.58
CA ALA A 54 -0.85 12.33 13.47
C ALA A 54 -2.13 11.60 13.04
N ARG A 55 -1.99 10.41 12.42
CA ARG A 55 -3.09 9.53 12.00
C ARG A 55 -3.23 8.32 12.93
N SER A 56 -2.66 8.39 14.13
CA SER A 56 -2.85 7.36 15.16
C SER A 56 -4.33 7.23 15.52
N LEU A 57 -4.72 6.01 15.90
CA LEU A 57 -6.09 5.70 16.33
C LEU A 57 -6.07 5.45 17.84
N PRO A 58 -6.10 6.50 18.68
CA PRO A 58 -5.87 6.35 20.13
C PRO A 58 -6.91 5.47 20.83
N TYR A 59 -8.11 5.32 20.27
CA TYR A 59 -9.16 4.46 20.85
C TYR A 59 -9.12 3.05 20.29
N SER A 60 -9.16 2.92 18.95
CA SER A 60 -9.23 1.63 18.25
C SER A 60 -7.89 0.89 18.14
N ASP A 61 -6.77 1.61 18.21
CA ASP A 61 -5.41 1.08 18.17
C ASP A 61 -4.46 1.81 19.13
N ARG A 62 -4.74 1.66 20.43
CA ARG A 62 -3.99 2.27 21.55
C ARG A 62 -2.47 2.02 21.53
N TYR A 63 -2.04 0.95 20.88
CA TYR A 63 -0.64 0.53 20.84
C TYR A 63 0.03 0.81 19.49
N ASN A 64 -0.64 1.54 18.58
CA ASN A 64 -0.14 1.85 17.23
C ASN A 64 0.33 0.60 16.46
N ARG A 65 -0.32 -0.56 16.68
CA ARG A 65 0.03 -1.81 15.99
C ARG A 65 -0.21 -1.70 14.49
N ALA A 66 -1.21 -0.91 14.10
CA ALA A 66 -1.52 -0.54 12.73
C ALA A 66 -0.28 -0.11 11.95
N PHE A 67 0.64 0.61 12.59
CA PHE A 67 1.84 1.14 11.96
C PHE A 67 2.81 0.05 11.51
N PHE A 68 2.72 -1.16 12.08
CA PHE A 68 3.52 -2.31 11.66
C PHE A 68 2.78 -3.22 10.68
N TYR A 69 1.46 -3.39 10.86
CA TYR A 69 0.66 -4.27 10.00
C TYR A 69 0.39 -3.69 8.63
N TYR A 70 0.12 -2.39 8.55
CA TYR A 70 -0.32 -1.82 7.29
C TYR A 70 0.78 -1.51 6.27
N PRO A 71 2.03 -1.19 6.64
CA PRO A 71 3.10 -1.14 5.63
C PRO A 71 3.26 -2.46 4.89
N ARG A 72 3.01 -3.60 5.53
CA ARG A 72 2.99 -4.90 4.83
C ARG A 72 1.83 -5.04 3.86
N LEU A 73 0.66 -4.51 4.22
CA LEU A 73 -0.51 -4.51 3.34
C LEU A 73 -0.30 -3.59 2.12
N CYS A 74 0.33 -2.43 2.34
CA CYS A 74 0.77 -1.54 1.27
C CYS A 74 1.83 -2.21 0.39
N MET A 75 2.87 -2.80 0.98
CA MET A 75 3.95 -3.47 0.25
C MET A 75 3.46 -4.68 -0.54
N GLY A 76 2.40 -5.38 -0.11
CA GLY A 76 1.77 -6.43 -0.90
C GLY A 76 0.97 -5.93 -2.11
N LYS A 77 0.90 -4.60 -2.29
CA LYS A 77 0.29 -3.91 -3.43
C LYS A 77 1.33 -3.14 -4.27
N LEU A 78 2.58 -3.04 -3.81
CA LEU A 78 3.74 -2.56 -4.57
C LEU A 78 4.33 -3.74 -5.35
#